data_AF-A0A6I5R703-F1
#
_entry.id   AF-A0A6I5R703-F1
#
_cell.length_a   1.000
_cell.length_b   1.000
_cell.length_c   1.000
_cell.angle_alpha   90.00
_cell.angle_beta   90.00
_cell.angle_gamma   90.00
#
_symmetry.space_group_name_H-M   'P 1'
#
loop_
_entity.id
_entity.type
_entity.pdbx_description
1 polymer ?
#
loop_
_entity_poly.entity_id
_entity_poly.type
_entity_poly.pdbx_seq_one_letter_code
_entity_poly.pdbx_strand_id
1 'polypeptide(L)'
;MFTRTEYTRDGRIKARIDERGNPTEYRYDAVGHLTEMIYADDTPNNLSDKPRMTVTYDAAGRRMAETDALGYTTRYLYEELGRVTETHFL
;
A
#
# COMPACT_ATOMS: atom_id res chain seq x y z
N MET A 1 9.37 -3.51 -17.19
CA MET A 1 9.41 -4.82 -16.49
C MET A 1 10.10 -4.60 -15.14
N PHE A 2 9.94 -5.49 -14.15
CA PHE A 2 10.77 -5.43 -12.92
C PHE A 2 11.98 -6.36 -13.07
N THR A 3 13.15 -5.90 -12.65
CA THR A 3 14.42 -6.65 -12.79
C THR A 3 14.89 -7.24 -11.47
N ARG A 4 14.58 -6.58 -10.34
CA ARG A 4 14.97 -7.02 -9.00
C ARG A 4 13.81 -6.90 -8.02
N THR A 5 13.70 -7.88 -7.13
CA THR A 5 12.79 -7.85 -5.99
C THR A 5 13.62 -7.95 -4.71
N GLU A 6 13.37 -7.07 -3.76
CA GLU A 6 13.95 -7.08 -2.43
C GLU A 6 12.92 -7.57 -1.42
N TYR A 7 13.37 -8.26 -0.39
CA TYR A 7 12.51 -8.84 0.64
C TYR A 7 12.88 -8.31 2.03
N THR A 8 11.89 -8.23 2.92
CA THR A 8 12.11 -8.03 4.35
C THR A 8 12.69 -9.31 4.97
N ARG A 9 13.16 -9.23 6.21
CA ARG A 9 13.67 -10.40 6.96
C ARG A 9 12.65 -11.53 7.05
N ASP A 10 11.36 -11.20 7.10
CA ASP A 10 10.25 -12.15 7.20
C ASP A 10 9.77 -12.66 5.83
N GLY A 11 10.50 -12.36 4.76
CA GLY A 11 10.21 -12.84 3.40
C GLY A 11 9.10 -12.10 2.65
N ARG A 12 8.62 -10.96 3.16
CA ARG A 12 7.65 -10.10 2.44
C ARG A 12 8.37 -9.23 1.44
N ILE A 13 7.72 -8.84 0.34
CA ILE A 13 8.33 -7.95 -0.67
C ILE A 13 8.55 -6.57 -0.04
N LYS A 14 9.80 -6.11 0.04
CA LYS A 14 10.15 -4.76 0.49
C LYS A 14 10.11 -3.76 -0.66
N ALA A 15 10.66 -4.14 -1.82
CA ALA A 15 10.70 -3.29 -2.99
C ALA A 15 10.73 -4.11 -4.28
N ARG A 16 10.17 -3.53 -5.35
CA ARG A 16 10.36 -3.98 -6.73
C ARG A 16 11.04 -2.89 -7.53
N ILE A 17 12.11 -3.24 -8.21
CA ILE A 17 12.97 -2.28 -8.90
C ILE A 17 12.83 -2.51 -10.40
N ASP A 18 12.52 -1.43 -11.12
CA ASP A 18 12.39 -1.45 -12.57
C ASP A 18 13.76 -1.54 -13.28
N GLU A 19 13.76 -1.55 -14.61
CA GLU A 19 14.98 -1.59 -15.43
C GLU A 19 15.85 -0.33 -15.30
N ARG A 20 15.27 0.79 -14.86
CA ARG A 20 15.94 2.08 -14.65
C ARG A 20 16.52 2.20 -13.23
N GLY A 21 16.29 1.22 -12.37
CA GLY A 21 16.73 1.25 -10.98
C GLY A 21 15.77 1.96 -10.02
N ASN A 22 14.55 2.30 -10.46
CA ASN A 22 13.60 2.99 -9.61
C ASN A 22 12.80 1.99 -8.75
N PRO A 23 12.76 2.16 -7.42
CA PRO A 23 12.03 1.26 -6.54
C PRO A 23 10.55 1.69 -6.39
N THR A 24 9.65 0.71 -6.50
CA THR A 24 8.34 0.74 -5.84
C THR A 24 8.48 0.04 -4.48
N GLU A 25 8.21 0.75 -3.39
CA GLU A 25 8.39 0.25 -2.02
C GLU A 25 7.06 -0.17 -1.38
N TYR A 26 7.13 -1.17 -0.50
CA TYR A 26 5.98 -1.72 0.20
C TYR A 26 6.24 -1.71 1.72
N ARG A 27 5.30 -1.17 2.48
CA ARG A 27 5.37 -1.13 3.95
C ARG A 27 4.23 -1.90 4.57
N TYR A 28 4.51 -2.50 5.71
CA TYR A 28 3.59 -3.39 6.40
C TYR A 28 3.43 -3.00 7.86
N ASP A 29 2.27 -3.29 8.44
CA ASP A 29 2.08 -3.27 9.89
C ASP A 29 2.78 -4.48 10.56
N ALA A 30 2.70 -4.54 11.90
CA ALA A 30 3.34 -5.58 12.69
C ALA A 30 2.80 -7.00 12.44
N VAL A 31 1.57 -7.12 11.91
CA VAL A 31 0.95 -8.42 11.58
C VAL A 31 1.11 -8.77 10.10
N GLY A 32 1.65 -7.85 9.30
CA GLY A 32 2.04 -8.07 7.91
C GLY A 32 1.03 -7.61 6.87
N HIS A 33 0.04 -6.80 7.22
CA HIS A 33 -0.83 -6.17 6.24
C HIS A 33 -0.13 -5.00 5.56
N LEU A 34 -0.32 -4.85 4.25
CA LEU A 34 0.25 -3.74 3.48
C LEU A 34 -0.42 -2.43 3.90
N THR A 35 0.34 -1.49 4.44
CA THR A 35 -0.16 -0.17 4.86
C THR A 35 0.18 0.95 3.89
N GLU A 36 1.26 0.80 3.12
CA GLU A 36 1.68 1.80 2.15
C GLU A 36 2.36 1.14 0.94
N MET A 37 2.00 1.60 -0.26
CA MET A 37 2.74 1.35 -1.49
C MET A 37 3.25 2.69 -2.01
N ILE A 38 4.57 2.85 -2.12
CA ILE A 38 5.22 4.08 -2.57
C ILE A 38 5.72 3.84 -3.99
N TYR A 39 5.13 4.54 -4.95
CA TYR A 39 5.45 4.37 -6.36
C TYR A 39 6.77 5.06 -6.71
N ALA A 40 7.45 4.52 -7.71
CA ALA A 40 8.60 5.17 -8.31
C ALA A 40 8.18 6.45 -9.05
N ASP A 41 9.04 7.46 -9.00
CA ASP A 41 8.99 8.69 -9.79
C ASP A 41 10.40 9.09 -10.25
N ASP A 42 10.52 10.25 -10.89
CA ASP A 42 11.81 10.77 -11.37
C ASP A 42 12.67 11.38 -10.25
N THR A 43 12.21 11.35 -8.99
CA THR A 43 12.94 11.82 -7.80
C THR A 43 13.23 10.64 -6.86
N PRO A 44 14.03 9.63 -7.27
CA PRO A 44 14.15 8.35 -6.55
C PRO A 44 14.64 8.46 -5.11
N ASN A 45 15.37 9.53 -4.77
CA ASN A 45 15.92 9.79 -3.44
C ASN A 45 15.05 10.71 -2.57
N ASN A 46 13.91 11.21 -3.07
CA ASN A 46 12.95 11.98 -2.31
C ASN A 46 11.73 11.10 -2.03
N LEU A 47 11.49 10.74 -0.76
CA LEU A 47 10.31 9.95 -0.39
C LEU A 47 9.10 10.83 -0.07
N SER A 48 9.25 12.16 0.01
CA SER A 48 8.20 13.05 0.51
C SER A 48 7.18 13.44 -0.56
N ASP A 49 7.61 13.52 -1.81
CA ASP A 49 6.81 13.86 -3.00
C ASP A 49 6.30 12.64 -3.77
N LYS A 50 6.84 11.44 -3.47
CA LYS A 50 6.45 10.22 -4.18
C LYS A 50 4.95 9.94 -4.10
N PRO A 51 4.32 9.60 -5.24
CA PRO A 51 2.96 9.12 -5.28
C PRO A 51 2.84 7.86 -4.41
N ARG A 52 1.78 7.77 -3.60
CA ARG A 52 1.60 6.65 -2.67
C ARG A 52 0.16 6.24 -2.54
N MET A 53 -0.05 4.95 -2.35
CA MET A 53 -1.32 4.40 -1.92
C MET A 53 -1.21 4.02 -0.45
N THR A 54 -2.20 4.37 0.36
CA THR A 54 -2.27 3.98 1.78
C THR A 54 -3.47 3.09 2.02
N VAL A 55 -3.33 2.13 2.93
CA VAL A 55 -4.42 1.21 3.32
C VAL A 55 -4.47 1.13 4.83
N THR A 56 -5.68 1.17 5.37
CA THR A 56 -5.96 0.98 6.80
C THR A 56 -6.83 -0.24 7.02
N TYR A 57 -6.71 -0.84 8.21
CA TYR A 57 -7.39 -2.07 8.55
C TYR A 57 -8.09 -1.94 9.90
N ASP A 58 -9.20 -2.66 10.08
CA ASP A 58 -9.82 -2.84 11.38
C ASP A 58 -9.08 -3.90 12.22
N ALA A 59 -9.54 -4.10 13.45
CA ALA A 59 -8.97 -5.08 14.38
C ALA A 59 -9.08 -6.55 13.88
N ALA A 60 -9.96 -6.82 12.91
CA ALA A 60 -10.09 -8.13 12.28
C ALA A 60 -9.22 -8.29 11.03
N GLY A 61 -8.41 -7.28 10.67
CA GLY A 61 -7.55 -7.30 9.49
C GLY A 61 -8.28 -7.03 8.17
N ARG A 62 -9.51 -6.49 8.22
CA ARG A 62 -10.29 -6.13 7.02
C ARG A 62 -9.99 -4.67 6.64
N ARG A 63 -9.90 -4.36 5.34
CA ARG A 63 -9.55 -3.01 4.86
C ARG A 63 -10.64 -2.01 5.21
N MET A 64 -10.36 -1.03 6.07
CA MET A 64 -11.30 0.04 6.40
C MET A 64 -11.30 1.18 5.39
N ALA A 65 -10.12 1.54 4.88
CA ALA A 65 -9.99 2.61 3.90
C ALA A 65 -8.75 2.40 3.04
N GLU A 66 -8.84 2.84 1.80
CA GLU A 66 -7.75 2.91 0.84
C GLU A 66 -7.75 4.30 0.22
N THR A 67 -6.61 4.98 0.25
CA THR A 67 -6.39 6.27 -0.41
C THR A 67 -5.38 6.06 -1.53
N ASP A 68 -5.75 6.38 -2.76
CA ASP A 68 -4.88 6.24 -3.92
C ASP A 68 -3.84 7.37 -4.01
N ALA A 69 -2.96 7.28 -5.01
CA ALA A 69 -1.91 8.26 -5.25
C ALA A 69 -2.40 9.66 -5.67
N LEU A 70 -3.67 9.77 -6.08
CA LEU A 70 -4.31 11.04 -6.43
C LEU A 70 -5.05 11.66 -5.22
N GLY A 71 -5.10 10.93 -4.09
CA GLY A 71 -5.76 11.36 -2.87
C GLY A 71 -7.23 10.95 -2.77
N TYR A 72 -7.77 10.22 -3.76
CA TYR A 72 -9.14 9.71 -3.68
C TYR A 72 -9.22 8.59 -2.67
N THR A 73 -10.19 8.68 -1.76
CA THR A 73 -10.33 7.72 -0.67
C THR A 73 -11.60 6.89 -0.82
N THR A 74 -11.45 5.57 -0.79
CA THR A 74 -12.56 4.63 -0.66
C THR A 74 -12.60 4.07 0.76
N ARG A 75 -13.75 4.13 1.43
CA ARG A 75 -13.97 3.52 2.75
C ARG A 75 -14.93 2.35 2.68
N TYR A 76 -14.64 1.32 3.44
CA TYR A 76 -15.45 0.11 3.55
C TYR A 76 -15.97 -0.02 4.98
N LEU A 77 -17.29 -0.22 5.10
CA LEU A 77 -17.91 -0.59 6.36
C LEU A 77 -18.32 -2.06 6.30
N TYR A 78 -18.15 -2.74 7.43
CA TYR A 78 -18.44 -4.16 7.55
C TYR A 78 -19.46 -4.41 8.65
N GLU A 79 -20.33 -5.38 8.38
CA GLU A 79 -21.18 -5.99 9.39
C GLU A 79 -20.39 -6.98 10.27
N GLU A 80 -21.03 -7.42 11.35
CA GLU A 80 -20.47 -8.37 12.32
C GLU A 80 -20.01 -9.69 11.66
N LEU A 81 -20.71 -10.11 10.60
CA LEU A 81 -20.39 -11.30 9.82
C LEU A 81 -19.27 -11.10 8.76
N GLY A 82 -18.66 -9.92 8.68
CA GLY A 82 -17.55 -9.66 7.74
C GLY A 82 -17.94 -9.31 6.32
N ARG A 83 -19.22 -9.08 6.05
CA ARG A 83 -19.69 -8.60 4.74
C ARG A 83 -19.54 -7.08 4.67
N VAL A 84 -19.11 -6.58 3.51
CA VAL A 84 -19.13 -5.14 3.23
C VAL A 84 -20.59 -4.71 3.16
N THR A 85 -20.96 -3.76 4.00
CA THR A 85 -22.30 -3.16 4.01
C THR A 85 -22.35 -1.90 3.18
N GLU A 86 -21.28 -1.10 3.24
CA GLU A 86 -21.24 0.19 2.56
C GLU A 86 -19.85 0.42 1.96
N THR A 87 -19.84 1.10 0.81
CA THR A 87 -18.62 1.60 0.17
C THR A 87 -18.83 3.09 -0.09
N HIS A 88 -17.96 3.91 0.48
CA HIS A 88 -18.02 5.36 0.38
C HIS A 88 -16.84 5.87 -0.43
N PHE A 89 -17.09 6.66 -1.46
CA PHE A 89 -16.09 7.36 -2.25
C PHE A 89 -16.03 8.81 -1.78
N LEU A 90 -14.84 9.28 -1.38
CA LEU A 90 -14.60 10.60 -0.81
C LEU A 90 -13.75 11.47 -1.74
#